data_AF-A0A2G6KKS5-F1
#
_entry.id   AF-A0A2G6KKS5-F1
#
_cell.length_a   1.000
_cell.length_b   1.000
_cell.length_c   1.000
_cell.angle_alpha   90.00
_cell.angle_beta   90.00
_cell.angle_gamma   90.00
#
_symmetry.space_group_name_H-M   'P 1'
#
loop_
_entity.id
_entity.type
_entity.pdbx_description
1 polymer ?
#
loop_
_entity_poly.entity_id
_entity_poly.type
_entity_poly.pdbx_seq_one_letter_code
_entity_poly.pdbx_strand_id
1 'polypeptide(L)'
;MKELKNRGMNEFEFIETDLAEVIDGSLEFERSGEFEETPVEIVDKTEVIMCTPEFRIRGKISLVPGARLTDYLVDAHQFIAVTDVEVRDVHGKLILTTPFLDVNRDQLVFILPAELGKLNHTVGS
;
A
#
# COMPACT_ATOMS: atom_id res chain seq x y z
N MET A 1 44.20 -7.60 -2.22
CA MET A 1 42.79 -8.04 -2.14
C MET A 1 42.27 -7.70 -0.76
N LYS A 2 41.37 -6.73 -0.62
CA LYS A 2 40.74 -6.36 0.65
C LYS A 2 39.27 -6.72 0.59
N GLU A 3 38.84 -7.54 1.55
CA GLU A 3 37.44 -7.92 1.81
C GLU A 3 36.61 -6.69 2.18
N LEU A 4 35.44 -6.55 1.55
CA LEU A 4 34.43 -5.57 1.91
C LEU A 4 33.48 -6.19 2.93
N LYS A 5 33.60 -5.67 4.15
CA LYS A 5 32.81 -6.05 5.33
C LYS A 5 31.38 -5.54 5.15
N ASN A 6 30.44 -6.49 5.06
CA ASN A 6 29.00 -6.26 5.19
C ASN A 6 28.73 -5.41 6.44
N ARG A 7 28.10 -4.24 6.26
CA ARG A 7 27.63 -3.40 7.34
C ARG A 7 26.11 -3.41 7.28
N GLY A 8 25.52 -4.21 8.17
CA GLY A 8 24.08 -4.23 8.41
C GLY A 8 23.59 -2.83 8.78
N MET A 9 22.50 -2.42 8.15
CA MET A 9 21.77 -1.21 8.50
C MET A 9 20.76 -1.53 9.60
N ASN A 10 20.65 -0.58 10.52
CA ASN A 10 20.14 -0.73 11.88
C ASN A 10 18.64 -1.00 11.97
N GLU A 11 18.35 -1.74 13.04
CA GLU A 11 17.10 -1.85 13.80
C GLU A 11 16.47 -0.46 14.02
N PHE A 12 15.21 -0.29 13.61
CA PHE A 12 14.43 0.93 13.87
C PHE A 12 13.50 0.67 15.06
N GLU A 13 13.70 1.44 16.14
CA GLU A 13 12.76 1.54 17.27
C GLU A 13 11.65 2.54 16.93
N PHE A 14 10.40 2.18 17.25
CA PHE A 14 9.23 3.05 17.15
C PHE A 14 9.08 3.87 18.43
N ILE A 15 8.80 5.18 18.29
CA ILE A 15 8.36 6.04 19.39
C ILE A 15 6.89 6.40 19.14
N GLU A 16 6.01 5.96 20.03
CA GLU A 16 4.60 6.40 20.04
C GLU A 16 4.51 7.82 20.63
N THR A 17 3.70 8.69 20.06
CA THR A 17 3.41 10.02 20.63
C THR A 17 1.90 10.28 20.57
N ASP A 18 1.32 10.55 21.74
CA ASP A 18 -0.10 10.83 21.94
C ASP A 18 -0.51 12.18 21.32
N LEU A 19 -1.59 12.14 20.54
CA LEU A 19 -2.06 13.21 19.63
C LEU A 19 -3.11 14.16 20.28
N ALA A 20 -3.03 14.46 21.57
CA ALA A 20 -4.16 15.07 22.29
C ALA A 20 -3.97 16.50 22.84
N GLU A 21 -2.85 17.19 22.65
CA GLU A 21 -2.64 18.50 23.30
C GLU A 21 -2.10 19.62 22.38
N VAL A 22 -2.82 20.05 21.34
CA VAL A 22 -2.60 21.40 20.80
C VAL A 22 -3.83 21.98 20.08
N ILE A 23 -4.85 22.43 20.82
CA ILE A 23 -5.74 23.49 20.33
C ILE A 23 -6.15 24.38 21.51
N ASP A 24 -5.38 25.43 21.78
CA ASP A 24 -5.87 26.77 22.17
C ASP A 24 -4.66 27.68 22.47
N GLY A 25 -4.69 28.92 21.97
CA GLY A 25 -3.75 29.96 22.37
C GLY A 25 -2.92 30.59 21.24
N SER A 26 -3.54 31.55 20.55
CA SER A 26 -2.97 32.74 19.89
C SER A 26 -1.44 32.93 19.96
N LEU A 27 -0.76 32.89 18.81
CA LEU A 27 0.64 33.32 18.66
C LEU A 27 0.76 34.35 17.54
N GLU A 28 1.29 35.52 17.90
CA GLU A 28 1.54 36.66 17.02
C GLU A 28 2.56 36.30 15.94
N PHE A 29 2.19 36.56 14.69
CA PHE A 29 2.91 36.12 13.50
C PHE A 29 3.89 37.21 13.04
N GLU A 30 5.12 37.17 13.55
CA GLU A 30 6.24 37.93 13.01
C GLU A 30 7.52 37.08 12.96
N ARG A 31 7.72 36.32 11.87
CA ARG A 31 9.03 36.23 11.20
C ARG A 31 8.96 35.40 9.92
N SER A 32 9.49 35.98 8.87
CA SER A 32 9.96 35.33 7.66
C SER A 32 10.86 34.12 8.02
N GLY A 33 10.34 32.92 7.82
CA GLY A 33 11.06 31.66 7.86
C GLY A 33 10.35 30.71 6.90
N GLU A 34 11.07 30.21 5.92
CA GLU A 34 10.57 29.23 4.95
C GLU A 34 10.04 28.02 5.73
N PHE A 35 8.71 27.84 5.72
CA PHE A 35 8.10 26.61 6.21
C PHE A 35 8.40 25.53 5.16
N GLU A 36 9.37 24.66 5.44
CA GLU A 36 9.44 23.36 4.79
C GLU A 36 8.27 22.53 5.32
N GLU A 37 7.14 22.56 4.61
CA GLU A 37 6.08 21.56 4.81
C GLU A 37 6.68 20.19 4.47
N THR A 38 7.10 19.43 5.48
CA THR A 38 7.37 18.01 5.27
C THR A 38 6.02 17.34 5.02
N PRO A 39 5.79 16.72 3.86
CA PRO A 39 4.52 16.09 3.58
C PRO A 39 4.32 14.96 4.59
N VAL A 40 3.26 15.04 5.38
CA VAL A 40 2.84 13.92 6.21
C VAL A 40 2.23 12.88 5.26
N GLU A 41 3.05 11.94 4.79
CA GLU A 41 2.59 10.83 3.95
C GLU A 41 1.80 9.82 4.80
N ILE A 42 0.55 10.15 5.14
CA ILE A 42 -0.41 9.15 5.62
C ILE A 42 -0.97 8.44 4.39
N VAL A 43 -0.14 7.55 3.82
CA VAL A 43 -0.57 6.70 2.71
C VAL A 43 -1.30 5.50 3.31
N ASP A 44 -2.63 5.60 3.39
CA ASP A 44 -3.45 4.47 3.78
C ASP A 44 -3.38 3.39 2.69
N LYS A 45 -2.65 2.32 3.01
CA LYS A 45 -2.41 1.21 2.08
C LYS A 45 -3.52 0.19 2.24
N THR A 46 -4.43 0.15 1.28
CA THR A 46 -5.51 -0.84 1.25
C THR A 46 -5.02 -2.14 0.61
N GLU A 47 -5.13 -3.26 1.34
CA GLU A 47 -4.88 -4.57 0.77
C GLU A 47 -6.02 -4.99 -0.16
N VAL A 48 -5.67 -5.40 -1.37
CA VAL A 48 -6.62 -5.78 -2.43
C VAL A 48 -6.28 -7.13 -3.02
N ILE A 49 -7.32 -7.80 -3.51
CA ILE A 49 -7.23 -8.96 -4.38
C ILE A 49 -7.69 -8.52 -5.75
N MET A 50 -6.84 -8.69 -6.74
CA MET A 50 -7.08 -8.41 -8.16
C MET A 50 -7.04 -9.72 -8.93
N CYS A 51 -7.99 -9.93 -9.83
CA CYS A 51 -8.04 -11.13 -10.65
C CYS A 51 -8.01 -10.77 -12.14
N THR A 52 -7.10 -11.40 -12.85
CA THR A 52 -7.05 -11.47 -14.31
C THR A 52 -7.51 -12.86 -14.76
N PRO A 53 -7.68 -13.11 -16.07
CA PRO A 53 -8.08 -14.43 -16.55
C PRO A 53 -7.13 -15.58 -16.13
N GLU A 54 -5.83 -15.29 -15.98
CA GLU A 54 -4.79 -16.30 -15.73
C GLU A 54 -4.17 -16.20 -14.34
N PHE A 55 -4.35 -15.07 -13.66
CA PHE A 55 -3.65 -14.79 -12.40
C PHE A 55 -4.56 -14.21 -11.34
N ARG A 56 -4.23 -14.55 -10.10
CA ARG A 56 -4.70 -13.90 -8.91
C ARG A 56 -3.55 -13.12 -8.29
N ILE A 57 -3.75 -11.82 -8.17
CA ILE A 57 -2.77 -10.87 -7.62
C ILE A 57 -3.29 -10.42 -6.26
N ARG A 58 -2.46 -10.52 -5.22
CA ARG A 58 -2.72 -9.94 -3.90
C ARG A 58 -1.65 -8.91 -3.62
N GLY A 59 -2.02 -7.75 -3.13
CA GLY A 59 -1.07 -6.69 -2.80
C GLY A 59 -1.76 -5.48 -2.20
N LYS A 60 -1.06 -4.36 -2.13
CA LYS A 60 -1.55 -3.11 -1.52
C LYS A 60 -1.55 -1.97 -2.52
N ILE A 61 -2.63 -1.20 -2.53
CA ILE A 61 -2.75 0.05 -3.30
C ILE A 61 -2.81 1.24 -2.35
N SER A 62 -2.36 2.40 -2.83
CA SER A 62 -2.52 3.67 -2.12
C SER A 62 -3.89 4.25 -2.45
N LEU A 63 -4.78 4.28 -1.45
CA LEU A 63 -6.05 4.99 -1.55
C LEU A 63 -5.98 6.25 -0.68
N VAL A 64 -6.57 7.34 -1.16
CA VAL A 64 -6.80 8.51 -0.31
C VAL A 64 -7.73 8.08 0.84
N PRO A 65 -7.44 8.44 2.11
CA PRO A 65 -8.29 8.08 3.23
C PRO A 65 -9.76 8.46 2.99
N GLY A 66 -10.66 7.49 3.17
CA GLY A 66 -12.09 7.66 2.93
C GLY A 66 -12.53 7.59 1.45
N ALA A 67 -11.61 7.45 0.49
CA ALA A 67 -11.95 7.23 -0.90
C ALA A 67 -12.51 5.82 -1.11
N ARG A 68 -13.47 5.70 -2.04
CA ARG A 68 -14.02 4.40 -2.43
C ARG A 68 -13.12 3.75 -3.48
N LEU A 69 -12.93 2.44 -3.35
CA LEU A 69 -12.23 1.64 -4.36
C LEU A 69 -12.84 1.83 -5.77
N THR A 70 -14.16 1.99 -5.86
CA THR A 70 -14.85 2.24 -7.13
C THR A 70 -14.40 3.52 -7.80
N ASP A 71 -14.29 4.61 -7.03
CA ASP A 71 -13.95 5.93 -7.54
C ASP A 71 -12.49 5.93 -7.99
N TYR A 72 -11.61 5.29 -7.20
CA TYR A 72 -10.23 5.03 -7.59
C TYR A 72 -10.10 4.31 -8.93
N LEU A 73 -10.90 3.28 -9.19
CA LEU A 73 -10.83 2.53 -10.45
C LEU A 73 -11.34 3.30 -11.65
N VAL A 74 -12.37 4.13 -11.46
CA VAL A 74 -12.93 4.99 -12.52
C VAL A 74 -11.88 6.02 -12.94
N ASP A 75 -11.24 6.66 -11.96
CA ASP A 75 -10.26 7.73 -12.19
C ASP A 75 -8.84 7.20 -12.47
N ALA A 76 -8.58 5.91 -12.21
CA ALA A 76 -7.29 5.31 -12.47
C ALA A 76 -6.90 5.44 -13.95
N HIS A 77 -5.61 5.72 -14.17
CA HIS A 77 -4.98 5.53 -15.46
C HIS A 77 -5.03 4.05 -15.87
N GLN A 78 -4.54 3.75 -17.08
CA GLN A 78 -4.54 2.38 -17.61
C GLN A 78 -3.85 1.37 -16.68
N PHE A 79 -2.93 1.83 -15.83
CA PHE A 79 -2.20 0.99 -14.89
C PHE A 79 -2.46 1.38 -13.43
N ILE A 80 -2.54 0.35 -12.59
CA ILE A 80 -2.74 0.43 -11.14
C ILE A 80 -1.44 0.00 -10.47
N ALA A 81 -0.85 0.93 -9.72
CA ALA A 81 0.36 0.67 -8.94
C ALA A 81 0.05 -0.16 -7.70
N VAL A 82 0.67 -1.34 -7.59
CA VAL A 82 0.50 -2.27 -6.48
C VAL A 82 1.84 -2.55 -5.82
N THR A 83 1.83 -2.57 -4.48
CA THR A 83 3.00 -2.86 -3.64
C THR A 83 2.80 -4.14 -2.83
N ASP A 84 3.89 -4.72 -2.31
CA ASP A 84 3.87 -5.96 -1.53
C ASP A 84 3.10 -7.10 -2.23
N VAL A 85 3.50 -7.40 -3.46
CA VAL A 85 2.68 -8.19 -4.39
C VAL A 85 3.02 -9.67 -4.33
N GLU A 86 1.98 -10.49 -4.31
CA GLU A 86 1.99 -11.93 -4.51
C GLU A 86 1.12 -12.29 -5.72
N VAL A 87 1.70 -12.96 -6.72
CA VAL A 87 0.96 -13.43 -7.91
C VAL A 87 0.87 -14.95 -7.88
N ARG A 88 -0.35 -15.47 -7.94
CA ARG A 88 -0.64 -16.89 -8.07
C ARG A 88 -1.35 -17.18 -9.39
N ASP A 89 -1.19 -18.38 -9.92
CA ASP A 89 -2.01 -18.84 -11.04
C ASP A 89 -3.42 -19.26 -10.60
N VAL A 90 -4.25 -19.66 -11.57
CA VAL A 90 -5.60 -20.20 -11.34
C VAL A 90 -5.63 -21.49 -10.51
N HIS A 91 -4.50 -22.19 -10.37
CA HIS A 91 -4.34 -23.39 -9.55
C HIS A 91 -3.82 -23.08 -8.14
N GLY A 92 -3.59 -21.79 -7.83
CA GLY A 92 -3.07 -21.33 -6.54
C GLY A 92 -1.54 -21.48 -6.38
N LYS A 93 -0.82 -21.84 -7.44
CA LYS A 93 0.65 -21.90 -7.42
C LYS A 93 1.21 -20.49 -7.38
N LEU A 94 2.12 -20.23 -6.45
CA LEU A 94 2.88 -18.99 -6.40
C LEU A 94 3.79 -18.88 -7.64
N ILE A 95 3.57 -17.83 -8.44
CA ILE A 95 4.34 -17.55 -9.64
C ILE A 95 5.49 -16.59 -9.32
N LEU A 96 5.19 -15.48 -8.63
CA LEU A 96 6.20 -14.52 -8.20
C LEU A 96 5.74 -13.70 -6.99
N THR A 97 6.72 -13.14 -6.30
CA THR A 97 6.55 -12.05 -5.33
C THR A 97 7.44 -10.88 -5.74
N THR A 98 6.93 -9.65 -5.58
CA THR A 98 7.66 -8.44 -5.95
C THR A 98 7.25 -7.26 -5.05
N PRO A 99 8.18 -6.36 -4.68
CA PRO A 99 7.83 -5.17 -3.91
C PRO A 99 6.91 -4.20 -4.68
N PHE A 100 6.93 -4.25 -6.02
CA PHE A 100 6.14 -3.39 -6.89
C PHE A 100 5.69 -4.14 -8.15
N LEU A 101 4.43 -3.96 -8.53
CA LEU A 101 3.87 -4.43 -9.80
C LEU A 101 2.89 -3.37 -10.32
N ASP A 102 3.01 -3.04 -11.60
CA ASP A 102 2.06 -2.17 -12.27
C ASP A 102 1.08 -3.03 -13.07
N VAL A 103 -0.21 -2.94 -12.75
CA VAL A 103 -1.24 -3.85 -13.25
C VAL A 103 -2.14 -3.12 -14.23
N ASN A 104 -2.26 -3.64 -15.46
CA ASN A 104 -3.18 -3.08 -16.45
C ASN A 104 -4.64 -3.29 -16.01
N ARG A 105 -5.35 -2.17 -15.78
CA ARG A 105 -6.75 -2.14 -15.34
C ARG A 105 -7.68 -2.83 -16.33
N ASP A 106 -7.42 -2.71 -17.63
CA ASP A 106 -8.27 -3.27 -18.70
C ASP A 106 -8.18 -4.80 -18.77
N GLN A 107 -7.21 -5.41 -18.07
CA GLN A 107 -7.06 -6.86 -17.94
C GLN A 107 -7.67 -7.41 -16.63
N LEU A 108 -8.16 -6.54 -15.75
CA LEU A 108 -8.83 -6.95 -14.53
C LEU A 108 -10.24 -7.42 -14.83
N VAL A 109 -10.55 -8.64 -14.39
CA VAL A 109 -11.92 -9.17 -14.36
C VAL A 109 -12.65 -8.60 -13.15
N PHE A 110 -11.98 -8.54 -12.00
CA PHE A 110 -12.48 -7.88 -10.80
C PHE A 110 -11.35 -7.51 -9.84
N ILE A 111 -11.69 -6.65 -8.91
CA ILE A 111 -10.85 -6.24 -7.78
C ILE A 111 -11.74 -6.09 -6.54
N LEU A 112 -11.22 -6.48 -5.38
CA LEU A 112 -11.90 -6.31 -4.10
C LEU A 112 -10.89 -5.99 -2.98
N PRO A 113 -11.31 -5.29 -1.91
CA PRO A 113 -10.56 -5.22 -0.68
C PRO A 113 -10.40 -6.62 -0.08
N ALA A 114 -9.18 -6.96 0.35
CA ALA A 114 -8.88 -8.29 0.88
C ALA A 114 -9.67 -8.62 2.16
N GLU A 115 -10.01 -7.61 2.96
CA GLU A 115 -10.85 -7.76 4.16
C GLU A 115 -12.28 -8.27 3.87
N LEU A 116 -12.81 -7.97 2.67
CA LEU A 116 -14.13 -8.45 2.23
C LEU A 116 -14.03 -9.85 1.61
N GLY A 117 -12.85 -10.22 1.13
CA GLY A 117 -12.56 -11.50 0.50
C GLY A 117 -12.26 -12.59 1.52
N LYS A 118 -13.29 -13.18 2.14
CA LYS A 118 -13.11 -14.42 2.89
C LYS A 118 -12.90 -15.59 1.92
N LEU A 119 -11.67 -16.07 1.83
CA LEU A 119 -11.40 -17.36 1.19
C LEU A 119 -11.91 -18.44 2.12
N ASN A 120 -13.01 -19.10 1.73
CA ASN A 120 -13.43 -20.32 2.39
C ASN A 120 -12.37 -21.40 2.10
N HIS A 121 -11.41 -21.56 3.02
CA HIS A 121 -10.64 -22.80 3.10
C HIS A 121 -11.57 -23.88 3.65
N THR A 122 -12.42 -24.45 2.79
CA THR A 122 -12.98 -25.78 3.04
C THR A 122 -11.86 -26.78 2.74
N VAL A 123 -10.96 -26.99 3.70
CA VAL A 123 -10.19 -28.24 3.74
C VAL A 123 -11.16 -29.29 4.27
N GLY A 124 -11.89 -29.90 3.35
CA GLY A 124 -12.72 -31.06 3.61
C GLY A 124 -11.91 -32.34 3.42
N SER A 125 -12.06 -33.22 4.41
CA SER A 125 -11.68 -34.65 4.49
C SER A 125 -10.28 -34.98 5.02
#